data_AF-A0A7S4SS22-F1
#
_entry.id   AF-A0A7S4SS22-F1
#
_cell.length_a   1.000
_cell.length_b   1.000
_cell.length_c   1.000
_cell.angle_alpha   90.00
_cell.angle_beta   90.00
_cell.angle_gamma   90.00
#
_symmetry.space_group_name_H-M   'P 1'
#
loop_
_entity.id
_entity.type
_entity.pdbx_description
1 polymer ?
#
loop_
_entity_poly.entity_id
_entity_poly.type
_entity_poly.pdbx_seq_one_letter_code
_entity_poly.pdbx_strand_id
1 'polypeptide(L)'
;HGNLLPGCTVFRGPRPRPPRLQRSPLSTETFSLVAMARGGRSRGLAYLLAACMQRCSAMLAQGSVQVPTGGTRFISKFCFTFDPSQRARSGSLEVTVWASALMPGQHAELLLLDDEADSYPGPSGAWSGMTCEERARHAKKRVPLRHSEVLGTTGQSMRFQIREKLRPRWWYIAVHECSGRGLPAEFKVRAV
;
A
#
# COMPACT_ATOMS: atom_id res chain seq x y z
N HIS A 1 12.75 -4.44 -11.19
CA HIS A 1 12.84 -2.98 -11.04
C HIS A 1 11.51 -2.40 -11.49
N GLY A 2 10.59 -2.16 -10.55
CA GLY A 2 9.32 -1.50 -10.85
C GLY A 2 9.52 0.01 -10.86
N ASN A 3 9.18 0.68 -11.97
CA ASN A 3 9.21 2.14 -12.04
C ASN A 3 7.91 2.70 -11.45
N LEU A 4 8.01 3.43 -10.35
CA LEU A 4 6.90 4.21 -9.79
C LEU A 4 6.78 5.51 -10.59
N LEU A 5 5.58 5.84 -11.09
CA LEU A 5 5.38 6.98 -11.97
C LEU A 5 5.33 8.31 -11.20
N PRO A 6 5.90 9.41 -11.76
CA PRO A 6 5.62 10.76 -11.30
C PRO A 6 4.12 11.06 -11.54
N GLY A 7 3.38 11.31 -10.46
CA GLY A 7 1.91 11.40 -10.45
C GLY A 7 1.23 10.36 -9.54
N CYS A 8 1.96 9.29 -9.19
CA CYS A 8 1.54 8.34 -8.18
C CYS A 8 2.07 8.75 -6.79
N THR A 9 1.49 9.80 -6.22
CA THR A 9 1.77 10.18 -4.82
C THR A 9 1.05 9.20 -3.89
N VAL A 10 1.81 8.54 -3.01
CA VAL A 10 1.22 7.70 -1.96
C VAL A 10 0.41 8.57 -1.01
N PHE A 11 -0.87 8.24 -0.90
CA PHE A 11 -1.73 8.82 0.11
C PHE A 11 -1.39 8.16 1.45
N ARG A 12 -0.60 8.82 2.29
CA ARG A 12 -0.52 8.49 3.71
C ARG A 12 -1.86 8.88 4.32
N GLY A 13 -2.75 7.92 4.52
CA GLY A 13 -4.08 8.19 5.05
C GLY A 13 -4.00 8.99 6.36
N PRO A 14 -4.86 10.00 6.56
CA PRO A 14 -4.96 10.68 7.86
C PRO A 14 -5.46 9.68 8.91
N ARG A 15 -4.99 9.83 10.16
CA ARG A 15 -5.65 9.19 11.32
C ARG A 15 -7.15 9.53 11.27
N PRO A 16 -8.07 8.59 11.52
CA PRO A 16 -9.49 8.90 11.49
C PRO A 16 -9.81 9.90 12.62
N ARG A 17 -10.17 11.13 12.23
CA ARG A 17 -11.03 12.01 13.04
C ARG A 17 -12.38 12.12 12.31
N PRO A 18 -13.51 12.16 13.03
CA PRO A 18 -14.83 12.39 12.44
C PRO A 18 -14.91 13.80 11.83
N PRO A 19 -15.93 14.11 11.01
CA PRO A 19 -15.79 15.05 9.90
C PRO A 19 -15.78 16.51 10.35
N ARG A 20 -14.71 17.24 9.97
CA ARG A 20 -14.81 18.63 9.52
C ARG A 20 -13.56 18.99 8.71
N LEU A 21 -13.79 19.49 7.50
CA LEU A 21 -12.77 20.02 6.59
C LEU A 21 -11.97 21.13 7.28
N GLN A 22 -10.68 20.90 7.49
CA GLN A 22 -9.67 21.95 7.53
C GLN A 22 -8.42 21.45 6.81
N ARG A 23 -8.07 22.14 5.73
CA ARG A 23 -6.84 21.92 4.96
C ARG A 23 -5.68 22.47 5.79
N SER A 24 -4.73 21.61 6.13
CA SER A 24 -3.38 22.02 6.58
C SER A 24 -2.36 21.62 5.51
N PRO A 25 -1.30 22.41 5.31
CA PRO A 25 -0.36 22.24 4.21
C PRO A 25 0.56 21.04 4.45
N LEU A 26 0.76 20.21 3.42
CA LEU A 26 1.79 19.17 3.40
C LEU A 26 3.16 19.84 3.24
N SER A 27 4.07 19.68 4.21
CA SER A 27 5.50 19.88 3.98
C SER A 27 6.02 18.70 3.16
N THR A 28 6.24 18.93 1.88
CA THR A 28 7.10 18.07 1.07
C THR A 28 8.47 18.70 1.20
N GLU A 29 9.37 18.11 2.00
CA GLU A 29 10.77 18.54 1.99
C GLU A 29 11.39 18.14 0.66
N THR A 30 11.23 19.02 -0.32
CA THR A 30 11.97 18.99 -1.57
C THR A 30 13.36 19.53 -1.27
N PHE A 31 14.36 18.65 -1.19
CA PHE A 31 15.75 19.07 -1.16
C PHE A 31 16.10 19.75 -2.50
N SER A 32 16.04 21.09 -2.53
CA SER A 32 16.53 21.90 -3.66
C SER A 32 18.05 21.92 -3.66
N LEU A 33 18.66 21.05 -4.45
CA LEU A 33 20.09 21.07 -4.73
C LEU A 33 20.38 22.16 -5.78
N VAL A 34 20.61 23.39 -5.31
CA VAL A 34 21.07 24.50 -6.16
C VAL A 34 22.58 24.35 -6.35
N ALA A 35 22.99 23.65 -7.39
CA ALA A 35 24.38 23.63 -7.83
C ALA A 35 24.66 24.88 -8.69
N MET A 36 25.13 25.96 -8.07
CA MET A 36 25.74 27.08 -8.78
C MET A 36 27.16 26.71 -9.17
N ALA A 37 27.35 26.28 -10.41
CA ALA A 37 28.66 26.09 -10.99
C ALA A 37 28.88 27.22 -12.03
N ARG A 38 29.85 28.13 -11.80
CA ARG A 38 30.39 29.10 -12.79
C ARG A 38 31.82 28.75 -13.21
N GLY A 39 32.10 28.72 -14.52
CA GLY A 39 33.44 28.48 -15.12
C GLY A 39 33.89 27.02 -15.34
N GLY A 40 34.15 26.64 -16.61
CA GLY A 40 34.94 25.45 -16.99
C GLY A 40 34.22 24.46 -17.91
N ARG A 41 34.77 24.21 -19.11
CA ARG A 41 34.23 23.40 -20.23
C ARG A 41 34.05 21.88 -19.95
N SER A 42 34.12 21.43 -18.69
CA SER A 42 34.05 20.02 -18.26
C SER A 42 32.76 19.67 -17.49
N ARG A 43 31.68 20.43 -17.70
CA ARG A 43 30.43 20.35 -16.91
C ARG A 43 29.28 19.56 -17.53
N GLY A 44 29.40 19.14 -18.78
CA GLY A 44 28.34 18.39 -19.47
C GLY A 44 28.10 16.99 -18.89
N LEU A 45 29.17 16.31 -18.42
CA LEU A 45 29.06 14.92 -17.97
C LEU A 45 28.43 14.78 -16.56
N ALA A 46 28.64 15.76 -15.69
CA ALA A 46 28.16 15.70 -14.30
C ALA A 46 26.63 15.85 -14.19
N TYR A 47 26.00 16.63 -15.07
CA TYR A 47 24.54 16.79 -15.08
C TYR A 47 23.79 15.56 -15.62
N LEU A 48 24.37 14.83 -16.58
CA LEU A 48 23.79 13.59 -17.11
C LEU A 48 23.84 12.43 -16.09
N LEU A 49 24.93 12.33 -15.31
CA LEU A 49 25.02 11.33 -14.22
C LEU A 49 24.08 11.63 -13.05
N ALA A 50 23.83 12.91 -12.74
CA ALA A 50 22.90 13.30 -11.68
C ALA A 50 21.42 13.02 -12.02
N ALA A 51 21.03 13.08 -13.30
CA ALA A 51 19.67 12.77 -13.74
C ALA A 51 19.34 11.26 -13.70
N CYS A 52 20.32 10.38 -13.97
CA CYS A 52 20.15 8.93 -13.92
C CYS A 52 20.03 8.35 -12.49
N MET A 53 20.37 9.14 -11.47
CA MET A 53 20.17 8.78 -10.06
C MET A 53 18.76 9.10 -9.56
N GLN A 54 17.77 9.29 -10.46
CA GLN A 54 16.36 9.32 -10.10
C GLN A 54 15.99 7.99 -9.45
N ARG A 55 15.95 8.08 -8.12
CA ARG A 55 16.05 7.00 -7.16
C ARG A 55 14.91 6.00 -7.36
N CYS A 56 15.27 4.73 -7.50
CA CYS A 56 14.40 3.60 -7.12
C CYS A 56 14.18 3.67 -5.60
N SER A 57 13.37 4.62 -5.13
CA SER A 57 12.95 4.68 -3.75
C SER A 57 11.88 3.61 -3.56
N ALA A 58 12.30 2.45 -3.05
CA ALA A 58 11.36 1.47 -2.50
C ALA A 58 10.49 2.19 -1.46
N MET A 59 9.17 2.13 -1.62
CA MET A 59 8.26 2.85 -0.74
C MET A 59 7.97 2.01 0.49
N LEU A 60 8.07 2.61 1.67
CA LEU A 60 7.74 1.99 2.95
C LEU A 60 6.55 2.70 3.58
N ALA A 61 5.50 1.94 3.89
CA ALA A 61 4.38 2.35 4.72
C ALA A 61 4.37 1.47 5.98
N GLN A 62 4.27 2.08 7.16
CA GLN A 62 4.20 1.34 8.41
C GLN A 62 3.29 2.07 9.39
N GLY A 63 2.67 1.33 10.30
CA GLY A 63 1.80 1.91 11.32
C GLY A 63 0.98 0.87 12.05
N SER A 64 -0.04 1.35 12.75
CA SER A 64 -1.02 0.52 13.46
C SER A 64 -2.43 0.91 13.07
N VAL A 65 -3.35 -0.03 13.21
CA VAL A 65 -4.75 0.15 12.85
C VAL A 65 -5.65 -0.64 13.80
N GLN A 66 -6.81 -0.06 14.11
CA GLN A 66 -7.89 -0.77 14.80
C GLN A 66 -8.93 -1.22 13.77
N VAL A 67 -8.97 -2.52 13.50
CA VAL A 67 -10.00 -3.14 12.66
C VAL A 67 -11.27 -3.28 13.49
N PRO A 68 -12.42 -2.73 13.04
CA PRO A 68 -13.67 -2.89 13.76
C PRO A 68 -14.20 -4.32 13.61
N THR A 69 -15.06 -4.71 14.53
CA THR A 69 -15.83 -5.96 14.52
C THR A 69 -16.49 -6.20 13.15
N GLY A 70 -16.20 -7.35 12.52
CA GLY A 70 -16.80 -7.70 11.22
C GLY A 70 -16.42 -6.74 10.09
N GLY A 71 -15.33 -6.01 10.26
CA GLY A 71 -14.99 -4.83 9.47
C GLY A 71 -13.70 -4.96 8.67
N THR A 72 -13.47 -3.96 7.82
CA THR A 72 -12.26 -3.86 7.00
C THR A 72 -11.58 -2.53 7.25
N ARG A 73 -10.24 -2.53 7.31
CA ARG A 73 -9.42 -1.31 7.35
C ARG A 73 -8.36 -1.36 6.27
N PHE A 74 -8.36 -0.34 5.44
CA PHE A 74 -7.31 -0.11 4.45
C PHE A 74 -6.05 0.43 5.16
N ILE A 75 -4.94 -0.29 5.04
CA ILE A 75 -3.67 0.04 5.68
C ILE A 75 -2.68 0.72 4.73
N SER A 76 -2.83 0.50 3.42
CA SER A 76 -1.94 1.12 2.44
C SER A 76 -2.53 1.17 1.03
N LYS A 77 -1.97 2.06 0.21
CA LYS A 77 -2.34 2.30 -1.19
C LYS A 77 -1.07 2.55 -2.02
N PHE A 78 -0.91 1.82 -3.11
CA PHE A 78 0.23 1.94 -4.03
C PHE A 78 -0.26 2.04 -5.46
N CYS A 79 0.52 2.66 -6.33
CA CYS A 79 0.26 2.62 -7.77
C CYS A 79 1.43 1.91 -8.44
N PHE A 80 1.11 0.96 -9.33
CA PHE A 80 2.09 0.26 -10.13
C PHE A 80 1.92 0.66 -11.60
N THR A 81 3.04 0.80 -12.31
CA THR A 81 3.04 0.94 -13.77
C THR A 81 2.58 -0.36 -14.43
N PHE A 82 2.46 -0.36 -15.75
CA PHE A 82 2.11 -1.54 -16.53
C PHE A 82 3.21 -1.94 -17.48
N ASP A 83 3.24 -3.23 -17.83
CA ASP A 83 4.06 -3.76 -18.89
C ASP A 83 3.15 -4.36 -19.97
N PRO A 84 3.01 -3.70 -21.14
CA PRO A 84 2.15 -4.20 -22.21
C PRO A 84 2.65 -5.54 -22.78
N SER A 85 3.95 -5.84 -22.64
CA SER A 85 4.51 -7.11 -23.11
C SER A 85 4.15 -8.28 -22.19
N GLN A 86 3.74 -8.00 -20.94
CA GLN A 86 3.47 -8.96 -19.87
C GLN A 86 4.64 -9.89 -19.53
N ARG A 87 5.85 -9.59 -20.04
CA ARG A 87 7.04 -10.40 -19.80
C ARG A 87 7.65 -10.04 -18.44
N ALA A 88 7.59 -8.77 -18.05
CA ALA A 88 8.06 -8.25 -16.78
C ALA A 88 6.90 -8.08 -15.78
N ARG A 89 7.27 -8.09 -14.50
CA ARG A 89 6.35 -7.76 -13.41
C ARG A 89 6.35 -6.25 -13.22
N SER A 90 5.17 -5.68 -13.00
CA SER A 90 5.03 -4.25 -12.70
C SER A 90 5.69 -3.86 -11.38
N GLY A 91 5.74 -4.80 -10.43
CA GLY A 91 6.41 -4.66 -9.14
C GLY A 91 5.99 -5.75 -8.15
N SER A 92 6.39 -5.59 -6.90
CA SER A 92 5.95 -6.45 -5.80
C SER A 92 5.68 -5.68 -4.52
N LEU A 93 4.79 -6.22 -3.69
CA LEU A 93 4.51 -5.74 -2.35
C LEU A 93 4.98 -6.78 -1.34
N GLU A 94 5.79 -6.38 -0.39
CA GLU A 94 6.17 -7.19 0.78
C GLU A 94 5.40 -6.62 1.98
N VAL A 95 4.51 -7.42 2.56
CA VAL A 95 3.65 -7.02 3.68
C VAL A 95 3.98 -7.89 4.87
N THR A 96 4.18 -7.27 6.02
CA THR A 96 4.28 -7.93 7.31
C THR A 96 3.19 -7.39 8.23
N VAL A 97 2.47 -8.28 8.90
CA VAL A 97 1.41 -7.94 9.85
C VAL A 97 1.71 -8.58 11.20
N TRP A 98 1.54 -7.79 12.26
CA TRP A 98 1.54 -8.24 13.64
C TRP A 98 0.16 -7.99 14.23
N ALA A 99 -0.40 -8.99 14.92
CA ALA A 99 -1.73 -8.88 15.51
C ALA A 99 -1.75 -9.64 16.83
N SER A 100 -1.15 -9.03 17.86
CA SER A 100 -0.95 -9.63 19.19
C SER A 100 -2.25 -10.02 19.91
N ALA A 101 -3.39 -9.43 19.52
CA ALA A 101 -4.70 -9.72 20.07
C ALA A 101 -5.54 -10.68 19.21
N LEU A 102 -4.99 -11.22 18.11
CA LEU A 102 -5.67 -12.29 17.38
C LEU A 102 -5.73 -13.51 18.27
N MET A 103 -6.92 -14.10 18.47
CA MET A 103 -7.11 -15.29 19.30
C MET A 103 -7.24 -16.57 18.46
N PRO A 104 -6.96 -17.77 19.01
CA PRO A 104 -7.24 -19.01 18.31
C PRO A 104 -8.73 -19.11 17.93
N GLY A 105 -9.02 -19.50 16.68
CA GLY A 105 -10.38 -19.53 16.14
C GLY A 105 -10.92 -18.19 15.64
N GLN A 106 -10.20 -17.09 15.84
CA GLN A 106 -10.51 -15.82 15.20
C GLN A 106 -10.09 -15.85 13.72
N HIS A 107 -10.96 -15.34 12.85
CA HIS A 107 -10.79 -15.28 11.41
C HIS A 107 -10.52 -13.83 11.00
N ALA A 108 -9.27 -13.59 10.62
CA ALA A 108 -8.85 -12.34 10.02
C ALA A 108 -8.02 -12.63 8.77
N GLU A 109 -8.09 -11.75 7.79
CA GLU A 109 -7.41 -11.91 6.51
C GLU A 109 -6.76 -10.60 6.08
N LEU A 110 -5.65 -10.71 5.35
CA LEU A 110 -5.13 -9.63 4.53
C LEU A 110 -5.74 -9.71 3.14
N LEU A 111 -6.32 -8.60 2.69
CA LEU A 111 -6.91 -8.46 1.36
C LEU A 111 -6.02 -7.58 0.49
N LEU A 112 -5.78 -8.03 -0.73
CA LEU A 112 -5.18 -7.25 -1.80
C LEU A 112 -6.25 -6.94 -2.85
N LEU A 113 -6.51 -5.66 -3.07
CA LEU A 113 -7.54 -5.15 -3.98
C LEU A 113 -6.90 -4.20 -5.00
N ASP A 114 -7.54 -4.02 -6.15
CA ASP A 114 -7.19 -2.96 -7.10
C ASP A 114 -8.32 -1.93 -7.24
N ASP A 115 -8.16 -0.97 -8.15
CA ASP A 115 -9.16 0.07 -8.44
C ASP A 115 -10.23 -0.33 -9.45
N GLU A 116 -10.34 -1.61 -9.81
CA GLU A 116 -11.43 -2.08 -10.65
C GLU A 116 -12.75 -2.10 -9.90
N ALA A 117 -13.85 -1.87 -10.63
CA ALA A 117 -15.20 -1.86 -10.08
C ALA A 117 -15.53 -3.18 -9.34
N ASP A 118 -15.00 -4.29 -9.86
CA ASP A 118 -15.19 -5.63 -9.27
C ASP A 118 -14.37 -5.86 -8.00
N SER A 119 -13.37 -5.04 -7.70
CA SER A 119 -12.52 -5.18 -6.51
C SER A 119 -12.78 -4.13 -5.44
N TYR A 120 -13.18 -2.94 -5.84
CA TYR A 120 -13.57 -1.89 -4.92
C TYR A 120 -14.91 -1.29 -5.40
N PRO A 121 -16.02 -1.48 -4.68
CA PRO A 121 -17.36 -1.01 -5.09
C PRO A 121 -17.53 0.51 -5.00
N GLY A 122 -16.41 1.25 -4.91
CA GLY A 122 -16.37 2.69 -4.94
C GLY A 122 -16.86 3.36 -3.65
N PRO A 123 -17.07 4.69 -3.71
CA PRO A 123 -17.47 5.50 -2.55
C PRO A 123 -18.95 5.37 -2.17
N SER A 124 -19.71 4.49 -2.84
CA SER A 124 -21.16 4.33 -2.71
C SER A 124 -21.65 3.87 -1.33
N GLY A 125 -20.73 3.60 -0.39
CA GLY A 125 -21.05 3.03 0.92
C GLY A 125 -21.44 1.54 0.86
N ALA A 126 -21.58 0.96 -0.33
CA ALA A 126 -21.95 -0.45 -0.52
C ALA A 126 -21.02 -1.41 0.22
N TRP A 127 -19.73 -1.07 0.33
CA TRP A 127 -18.75 -1.84 1.10
C TRP A 127 -19.21 -2.09 2.55
N SER A 128 -19.78 -1.08 3.21
CA SER A 128 -20.20 -1.19 4.61
C SER A 128 -21.40 -2.12 4.81
N GLY A 129 -22.27 -2.26 3.80
CA GLY A 129 -23.43 -3.15 3.84
C GLY A 129 -23.13 -4.62 3.50
N MET A 130 -21.99 -4.89 2.86
CA MET A 130 -21.59 -6.25 2.49
C MET A 130 -21.24 -7.11 3.70
N THR A 131 -21.57 -8.39 3.62
CA THR A 131 -21.09 -9.43 4.53
C THR A 131 -19.57 -9.60 4.43
N CYS A 132 -18.99 -10.28 5.43
CA CYS A 132 -17.56 -10.54 5.44
C CYS A 132 -17.09 -11.33 4.21
N GLU A 133 -17.88 -12.34 3.83
CA GLU A 133 -17.64 -13.21 2.68
C GLU A 133 -17.71 -12.44 1.36
N GLU A 134 -18.68 -11.54 1.21
CA GLU A 134 -18.83 -10.70 0.01
C GLU A 134 -17.65 -9.75 -0.16
N ARG A 135 -17.22 -9.05 0.90
CA ARG A 135 -16.03 -8.19 0.85
C ARG A 135 -14.77 -8.97 0.48
N ALA A 136 -14.60 -10.15 1.05
CA ALA A 136 -13.48 -11.04 0.74
C ALA A 136 -13.51 -11.46 -0.74
N ARG A 137 -14.71 -11.71 -1.31
CA ARG A 137 -14.88 -12.06 -2.74
C ARG A 137 -14.38 -10.99 -3.72
N HIS A 138 -14.44 -9.72 -3.36
CA HIS A 138 -13.91 -8.62 -4.18
C HIS A 138 -12.37 -8.57 -4.23
N ALA A 139 -11.66 -9.18 -3.27
CA ALA A 139 -10.21 -9.14 -3.24
C ALA A 139 -9.57 -9.99 -4.36
N LYS A 140 -8.56 -9.45 -5.03
CA LYS A 140 -7.75 -10.18 -6.03
C LYS A 140 -6.90 -11.27 -5.37
N LYS A 141 -6.47 -11.05 -4.12
CA LYS A 141 -5.81 -12.05 -3.26
C LYS A 141 -6.28 -11.91 -1.81
N ARG A 142 -6.34 -13.04 -1.11
CA ARG A 142 -6.69 -13.16 0.30
C ARG A 142 -5.63 -14.00 0.97
N VAL A 143 -5.17 -13.59 2.15
CA VAL A 143 -4.22 -14.34 2.96
C VAL A 143 -4.75 -14.43 4.38
N PRO A 144 -5.12 -15.62 4.86
CA PRO A 144 -5.54 -15.79 6.25
C PRO A 144 -4.41 -15.42 7.21
N LEU A 145 -4.74 -14.59 8.20
CA LEU A 145 -3.84 -14.25 9.29
C LEU A 145 -3.86 -15.39 10.31
N ARG A 146 -2.77 -16.13 10.40
CA ARG A 146 -2.65 -17.29 11.28
C ARG A 146 -2.15 -16.84 12.64
N HIS A 147 -2.90 -17.19 13.69
CA HIS A 147 -2.57 -16.88 15.07
C HIS A 147 -1.09 -17.11 15.41
N SER A 148 -0.55 -18.29 15.11
CA SER A 148 0.85 -18.63 15.41
C SER A 148 1.89 -17.76 14.67
N GLU A 149 1.54 -17.19 13.52
CA GLU A 149 2.47 -16.43 12.67
C GLU A 149 2.43 -14.92 13.01
N VAL A 150 1.28 -14.39 13.40
CA VAL A 150 1.11 -12.94 13.69
C VAL A 150 1.50 -12.52 15.11
N LEU A 151 1.63 -13.47 16.04
CA LEU A 151 2.06 -13.20 17.43
C LEU A 151 3.58 -13.06 17.58
N GLY A 152 4.36 -13.66 16.66
CA GLY A 152 5.82 -13.64 16.73
C GLY A 152 6.42 -12.25 16.48
N THR A 153 7.64 -12.03 16.96
CA THR A 153 8.40 -10.78 16.68
C THR A 153 8.61 -10.52 15.19
N THR A 154 8.61 -11.59 14.38
CA THR A 154 8.73 -11.51 12.92
C THR A 154 7.44 -11.08 12.23
N GLY A 155 6.28 -11.28 12.88
CA GLY A 155 4.96 -11.15 12.25
C GLY A 155 4.75 -12.14 11.11
N GLN A 156 3.56 -12.12 10.53
CA GLN A 156 3.26 -12.90 9.33
C GLN A 156 3.65 -12.08 8.10
N SER A 157 4.63 -12.57 7.35
CA SER A 157 5.15 -11.91 6.14
C SER A 157 4.63 -12.57 4.87
N MET A 158 4.26 -11.75 3.88
CA MET A 158 3.71 -12.18 2.60
C MET A 158 4.18 -11.28 1.46
N ARG A 159 4.33 -11.88 0.28
CA ARG A 159 4.78 -11.17 -0.91
C ARG A 159 3.76 -11.29 -2.04
N PHE A 160 3.25 -10.16 -2.50
CA PHE A 160 2.36 -10.07 -3.66
C PHE A 160 3.14 -9.64 -4.89
N GLN A 161 2.89 -10.33 -6.01
CA GLN A 161 3.45 -9.96 -7.31
C GLN A 161 2.38 -9.23 -8.10
N ILE A 162 2.68 -8.01 -8.52
CA ILE A 162 1.74 -7.17 -9.25
C ILE A 162 2.04 -7.26 -10.74
N ARG A 163 0.99 -7.48 -11.53
CA ARG A 163 1.06 -7.57 -12.99
C ARG A 163 -0.04 -6.71 -13.58
N GLU A 164 0.37 -5.61 -14.23
CA GLU A 164 -0.54 -4.74 -14.96
C GLU A 164 -0.26 -4.78 -16.45
N LYS A 165 -1.32 -4.92 -17.24
CA LYS A 165 -1.23 -5.15 -18.70
C LYS A 165 -1.50 -3.90 -19.53
N LEU A 166 -2.51 -3.13 -19.15
CA LEU A 166 -3.10 -2.11 -20.03
C LEU A 166 -2.82 -0.67 -19.59
N ARG A 167 -2.82 -0.43 -18.27
CA ARG A 167 -2.63 0.90 -17.70
C ARG A 167 -2.10 0.81 -16.28
N PRO A 168 -1.51 1.88 -15.73
CA PRO A 168 -1.20 1.94 -14.31
C PRO A 168 -2.48 1.77 -13.48
N ARG A 169 -2.35 1.09 -12.34
CA ARG A 169 -3.46 0.78 -11.43
C ARG A 169 -3.10 1.12 -9.99
N TRP A 170 -4.10 1.57 -9.26
CA TRP A 170 -4.01 1.64 -7.81
C TRP A 170 -4.33 0.28 -7.18
N TRP A 171 -3.47 -0.12 -6.25
CA TRP A 171 -3.59 -1.30 -5.42
C TRP A 171 -3.76 -0.88 -3.98
N TYR A 172 -4.62 -1.61 -3.27
CA TYR A 172 -4.99 -1.37 -1.89
C TYR A 172 -4.70 -2.61 -1.07
N ILE A 173 -4.17 -2.41 0.13
CA ILE A 173 -4.00 -3.47 1.12
C ILE A 173 -4.91 -3.16 2.29
N ALA A 174 -5.68 -4.15 2.72
CA ALA A 174 -6.58 -4.04 3.84
C ALA A 174 -6.48 -5.22 4.79
N VAL A 175 -6.68 -4.97 6.08
CA VAL A 175 -6.91 -6.02 7.08
C VAL A 175 -8.42 -6.14 7.29
N HIS A 176 -8.90 -7.37 7.28
CA HIS A 176 -10.32 -7.72 7.33
C HIS A 176 -10.57 -8.69 8.48
N GLU A 177 -11.56 -8.43 9.34
CA GLU A 177 -11.87 -9.25 10.53
C GLU A 177 -13.30 -9.77 10.42
N CYS A 178 -13.50 -11.08 10.58
CA CYS A 178 -14.79 -11.74 10.36
C CYS A 178 -15.39 -12.43 11.58
N SER A 179 -14.70 -12.47 12.72
CA SER A 179 -15.19 -13.20 13.91
C SER A 179 -15.94 -12.34 14.91
N GLY A 180 -16.12 -11.05 14.64
CA GLY A 180 -16.99 -10.21 15.44
C GLY A 180 -16.29 -9.50 16.60
N ARG A 181 -14.96 -9.65 16.74
CA ARG A 181 -14.22 -9.18 17.93
C ARG A 181 -13.42 -7.91 17.70
N GLY A 182 -13.24 -7.51 16.44
CA GLY A 182 -12.29 -6.47 16.07
C GLY A 182 -10.84 -6.95 16.27
N LEU A 183 -9.89 -6.18 15.74
CA LEU A 183 -8.48 -6.57 15.76
C LEU A 183 -7.56 -5.34 15.74
N PRO A 184 -6.80 -5.06 16.82
CA PRO A 184 -5.64 -4.19 16.71
C PRO A 184 -4.55 -4.91 15.91
N ALA A 185 -4.03 -4.25 14.88
CA ALA A 185 -2.95 -4.78 14.05
C ALA A 185 -1.89 -3.72 13.78
N GLU A 186 -0.63 -4.13 13.78
CA GLU A 186 0.49 -3.36 13.27
C GLU A 186 0.91 -3.91 11.92
N PHE A 187 1.44 -3.04 11.07
CA PHE A 187 1.80 -3.42 9.72
C PHE A 187 3.04 -2.69 9.21
N LYS A 188 3.71 -3.36 8.28
CA LYS A 188 4.80 -2.83 7.48
C LYS A 188 4.60 -3.30 6.05
N VAL A 189 4.55 -2.37 5.12
CA VAL A 189 4.39 -2.63 3.69
C VAL A 189 5.51 -1.96 2.92
N ARG A 190 6.20 -2.74 2.10
CA ARG A 190 7.26 -2.28 1.21
C ARG A 190 6.87 -2.55 -0.25
N ALA A 191 6.85 -1.51 -1.08
CA ALA A 191 6.72 -1.64 -2.52
C ALA A 191 8.10 -1.64 -3.19
N VAL A 192 8.32 -2.59 -4.09
CA VAL A 192 9.60 -2.88 -4.78
C VAL A 192 9.40 -3.03 -6.28
#